data_AF-A0AA96K1F9-F1
#
_entry.id   AF-A0AA96K1F9-F1
#
_cell.length_a   1.000
_cell.length_b   1.000
_cell.length_c   1.000
_cell.angle_alpha   90.00
_cell.angle_beta   90.00
_cell.angle_gamma   90.00
#
_symmetry.space_group_name_H-M   'P 1'
#
loop_
_entity.id
_entity.type
_entity.pdbx_description
1 polymer ?
#
loop_
_entity_poly.entity_id
_entity_poly.type
_entity_poly.pdbx_seq_one_letter_code
_entity_poly.pdbx_strand_id
1 'polypeptide(L)'
;MKRSYLLSLVSLFVFPALAHAGPYAPLADFSAVSKNPQCRLTAMQESFLNSWTPPAQFFLVPPYPNAVLASAMPSGNAQIHGHAYQTIPSAVLLTPDPPEQILEFYQRSLGATWFQAEDIDTIYLYRLPRPVASGEALTRQLMSKPGSIPNIAIDTQLSPCDQAIGRGARTRITVVSPPR
;
A
#
# COMPACT_ATOMS: atom_id res chain seq x y z
N MET A 1 -53.69 5.65 -46.35
CA MET A 1 -52.97 4.75 -45.43
C MET A 1 -51.48 5.07 -45.48
N LYS A 2 -50.93 5.78 -44.49
CA LYS A 2 -49.49 6.04 -44.36
C LYS A 2 -49.02 5.43 -43.04
N ARG A 3 -48.08 4.48 -43.13
CA ARG A 3 -47.56 3.67 -42.02
C ARG A 3 -46.73 4.54 -41.08
N SER A 4 -47.15 4.61 -39.83
CA SER A 4 -46.38 5.14 -38.71
C SER A 4 -45.28 4.13 -38.36
N TYR A 5 -44.02 4.49 -38.59
CA TYR A 5 -42.88 3.74 -38.05
C TYR A 5 -42.63 4.25 -36.62
N LEU A 6 -43.21 3.55 -35.65
CA LEU A 6 -42.80 3.59 -34.25
C LEU A 6 -41.34 3.10 -34.17
N LEU A 7 -40.40 4.03 -34.20
CA LEU A 7 -39.05 3.80 -33.71
C LEU A 7 -39.14 3.68 -32.20
N SER A 8 -39.25 2.44 -31.71
CA SER A 8 -39.02 2.10 -30.32
C SER A 8 -37.65 2.63 -29.91
N LEU A 9 -37.66 3.64 -29.03
CA LEU A 9 -36.54 3.97 -28.17
C LEU A 9 -36.15 2.69 -27.42
N VAL A 10 -35.15 1.97 -27.92
CA VAL A 10 -34.37 1.08 -27.09
C VAL A 10 -33.51 2.00 -26.22
N SER A 11 -34.08 2.41 -25.09
CA SER A 11 -33.31 2.92 -23.96
C SER A 11 -32.33 1.82 -23.58
N LEU A 12 -31.11 1.88 -24.13
CA LEU A 12 -29.95 1.25 -23.52
C LEU A 12 -29.79 1.94 -22.16
N PHE A 13 -30.43 1.37 -21.15
CA PHE A 13 -29.96 1.47 -19.78
C PHE A 13 -28.59 0.80 -19.79
N VAL A 14 -27.55 1.60 -20.07
CA VAL A 14 -26.18 1.30 -19.68
C VAL A 14 -26.23 1.30 -18.15
N PHE A 15 -26.51 0.13 -17.59
CA PHE A 15 -26.35 -0.09 -16.16
C PHE A 15 -24.92 0.34 -15.82
N PRO A 16 -24.74 1.21 -14.81
CA PRO A 16 -23.41 1.56 -14.36
C PRO A 16 -22.74 0.25 -13.97
N ALA A 17 -21.60 -0.04 -14.59
CA ALA A 17 -20.74 -1.11 -14.16
C ALA A 17 -20.60 -0.96 -12.64
N LEU A 18 -21.07 -1.96 -11.89
CA LEU A 18 -20.66 -2.17 -10.53
C LEU A 18 -19.14 -2.26 -10.60
N ALA A 19 -18.47 -1.13 -10.41
CA ALA A 19 -17.05 -1.05 -10.18
C ALA A 19 -16.83 -1.81 -8.87
N HIS A 20 -16.71 -3.12 -8.98
CA HIS A 20 -16.01 -3.93 -8.01
C HIS A 20 -14.60 -3.35 -8.06
N ALA A 21 -14.36 -2.37 -7.19
CA ALA A 21 -13.04 -1.83 -6.99
C ALA A 21 -12.18 -3.04 -6.64
N GLY A 22 -11.31 -3.42 -7.57
CA GLY A 22 -10.38 -4.52 -7.37
C GLY A 22 -9.52 -4.28 -6.13
N PRO A 23 -8.71 -5.25 -5.73
CA PRO A 23 -7.79 -5.05 -4.61
C PRO A 23 -6.80 -3.90 -4.92
N TYR A 24 -6.27 -3.28 -3.86
CA TYR A 24 -5.25 -2.23 -3.95
C TYR A 24 -4.03 -2.66 -4.76
N ALA A 25 -3.58 -3.90 -4.58
CA ALA A 25 -2.61 -4.55 -5.45
C ALA A 25 -2.90 -6.06 -5.49
N PRO A 26 -2.42 -6.79 -6.51
CA PRO A 26 -2.50 -8.25 -6.53
C PRO A 26 -1.85 -8.86 -5.29
N LEU A 27 -2.45 -9.91 -4.72
CA LEU A 27 -1.87 -10.59 -3.56
C LEU A 27 -0.53 -11.27 -3.92
N ALA A 28 0.43 -11.24 -2.99
CA ALA A 28 1.66 -12.01 -3.09
C ALA A 28 1.37 -13.53 -3.06
N ASP A 29 2.31 -14.33 -3.56
CA ASP A 29 2.19 -15.79 -3.54
C ASP A 29 2.82 -16.37 -2.27
N PHE A 30 1.98 -16.71 -1.30
CA PHE A 30 2.41 -17.26 -0.01
C PHE A 30 2.71 -18.76 -0.06
N SER A 31 2.49 -19.45 -1.19
CA SER A 31 2.64 -20.90 -1.28
C SER A 31 4.05 -21.37 -0.89
N ALA A 32 5.08 -20.61 -1.28
CA ALA A 32 6.48 -20.90 -0.98
C ALA A 32 6.83 -20.81 0.52
N VAL A 33 6.05 -20.05 1.31
CA VAL A 33 6.33 -19.83 2.74
C VAL A 33 5.33 -20.52 3.66
N SER A 34 4.15 -20.92 3.15
CA SER A 34 3.05 -21.54 3.90
C SER A 34 3.47 -22.74 4.76
N LYS A 35 4.46 -23.52 4.30
CA LYS A 35 4.98 -24.72 4.96
C LYS A 35 6.34 -24.52 5.63
N ASN A 36 6.95 -23.35 5.53
CA ASN A 36 8.26 -23.08 6.13
C ASN A 36 8.08 -22.54 7.56
N PRO A 37 8.52 -23.27 8.61
CA PRO A 37 8.39 -22.81 9.99
C PRO A 37 9.07 -21.47 10.27
N GLN A 38 10.16 -21.16 9.57
CA GLN A 38 10.89 -19.89 9.70
C GLN A 38 10.08 -18.70 9.16
N CYS A 39 9.11 -18.96 8.27
CA CYS A 39 8.26 -17.94 7.66
C CYS A 39 6.83 -17.92 8.21
N ARG A 40 6.60 -18.50 9.40
CA ARG A 40 5.26 -18.60 9.99
C ARG A 40 4.57 -17.24 10.14
N LEU A 41 5.30 -16.17 10.47
CA LEU A 41 4.75 -14.82 10.59
C LEU A 41 4.30 -14.26 9.24
N THR A 42 5.11 -14.45 8.19
CA THR A 42 4.76 -14.07 6.81
C THR A 42 3.56 -14.87 6.31
N ALA A 43 3.54 -16.19 6.55
CA ALA A 43 2.40 -17.04 6.19
C ALA A 43 1.11 -16.65 6.92
N MET A 44 1.20 -16.14 8.15
CA MET A 44 0.03 -15.64 8.89
C MET A 44 -0.63 -14.43 8.20
N GLN A 45 0.15 -13.60 7.49
CA GLN A 45 -0.37 -12.43 6.76
C GLN A 45 -1.36 -12.83 5.66
N GLU A 46 -1.18 -13.99 5.03
CA GLU A 46 -2.10 -14.53 4.02
C GLU A 46 -3.53 -14.64 4.57
N SER A 47 -3.69 -15.20 5.78
CA SER A 47 -5.00 -15.34 6.43
C SER A 47 -5.66 -13.99 6.71
N PHE A 48 -4.86 -12.98 7.10
CA PHE A 48 -5.38 -11.63 7.29
C PHE A 48 -5.83 -11.02 5.97
N LEU A 49 -5.04 -11.15 4.90
CA LEU A 49 -5.38 -10.61 3.59
C LEU A 49 -6.59 -11.30 2.95
N ASN A 50 -6.74 -12.61 3.16
CA ASN A 50 -7.90 -13.37 2.72
C ASN A 50 -9.20 -12.93 3.42
N SER A 51 -9.10 -12.51 4.70
CA SER A 51 -10.26 -11.99 5.43
C SER A 51 -10.53 -10.50 5.13
N TRP A 52 -9.48 -9.76 4.77
CA TRP A 52 -9.60 -8.37 4.34
C TRP A 52 -8.44 -7.94 3.43
N THR A 53 -8.76 -7.71 2.15
CA THR A 53 -7.86 -7.05 1.20
C THR A 53 -8.35 -5.62 0.96
N PRO A 54 -7.51 -4.58 1.12
CA PRO A 54 -7.94 -3.20 0.89
C PRO A 54 -8.36 -3.00 -0.58
N PRO A 55 -9.48 -2.31 -0.85
CA PRO A 55 -9.90 -2.00 -2.22
C PRO A 55 -8.97 -0.96 -2.89
N ALA A 56 -9.05 -0.85 -4.22
CA ALA A 56 -8.19 -0.01 -5.06
C ALA A 56 -8.12 1.46 -4.60
N GLN A 57 -9.26 2.03 -4.21
CA GLN A 57 -9.33 3.41 -3.73
C GLN A 57 -9.13 3.57 -2.21
N PHE A 58 -8.76 2.51 -1.48
CA PHE A 58 -8.76 2.57 -0.02
C PHE A 58 -7.79 3.61 0.52
N PHE A 59 -6.60 3.76 -0.07
CA PHE A 59 -5.58 4.70 0.38
C PHE A 59 -5.56 5.99 -0.46
N LEU A 60 -5.24 7.14 0.16
CA LEU A 60 -4.97 8.41 -0.54
C LEU A 60 -3.76 8.36 -1.48
N VAL A 61 -2.94 7.32 -1.38
CA VAL A 61 -1.78 7.05 -2.24
C VAL A 61 -2.16 5.99 -3.27
N PRO A 62 -1.80 6.12 -4.56
CA PRO A 62 -2.03 5.07 -5.54
C PRO A 62 -1.10 3.86 -5.32
N PRO A 63 -1.53 2.64 -5.66
CA PRO A 63 -0.67 1.46 -5.59
C PRO A 63 0.45 1.54 -6.63
N TYR A 64 1.62 0.99 -6.32
CA TYR A 64 2.71 0.87 -7.29
C TYR A 64 2.36 -0.22 -8.34
N PRO A 65 2.38 0.05 -9.65
CA PRO A 65 1.81 -0.84 -10.67
C PRO A 65 2.40 -2.26 -10.74
N ASN A 66 3.70 -2.42 -10.45
CA ASN A 66 4.41 -3.70 -10.54
C ASN A 66 4.66 -4.34 -9.16
N ALA A 67 3.88 -3.97 -8.15
CA ALA A 67 4.04 -4.54 -6.82
C ALA A 67 2.92 -5.53 -6.47
N VAL A 68 3.25 -6.48 -5.61
CA VAL A 68 2.29 -7.40 -4.98
C VAL A 68 2.09 -7.04 -3.51
N LEU A 69 0.88 -7.26 -3.00
CA LEU A 69 0.50 -7.00 -1.62
C LEU A 69 0.93 -8.17 -0.72
N ALA A 70 1.83 -7.89 0.22
CA ALA A 70 2.37 -8.87 1.17
C ALA A 70 1.76 -8.76 2.57
N SER A 71 1.25 -7.59 2.94
CA SER A 71 0.52 -7.36 4.19
C SER A 71 -0.35 -6.11 4.07
N ALA A 72 -1.46 -6.07 4.80
CA ALA A 72 -2.24 -4.86 4.98
C ALA A 72 -2.88 -4.88 6.37
N MET A 73 -2.98 -3.71 6.98
CA MET A 73 -3.69 -3.53 8.25
C MET A 73 -4.70 -2.39 8.12
N PRO A 74 -5.95 -2.56 8.57
CA PRO A 74 -6.86 -1.44 8.69
C PRO A 74 -6.34 -0.51 9.80
N SER A 75 -6.85 0.73 9.84
CA SER A 75 -6.63 1.60 10.99
C SER A 75 -7.12 0.93 12.27
N GLY A 76 -6.44 1.18 13.40
CA GLY A 76 -6.86 0.60 14.67
C GLY A 76 -6.14 1.19 15.87
N ASN A 77 -6.42 0.66 17.04
CA ASN A 77 -5.70 1.00 18.25
C ASN A 77 -4.48 0.08 18.39
N ALA A 78 -3.30 0.67 18.60
CA ALA A 78 -2.06 -0.06 18.87
C ALA A 78 -1.48 0.36 20.23
N GLN A 79 -0.93 -0.60 20.97
CA GLN A 79 -0.20 -0.35 22.21
C GLN A 79 1.30 -0.51 21.94
N ILE A 80 2.06 0.58 22.05
CA ILE A 80 3.49 0.60 21.74
C ILE A 80 4.23 1.29 22.89
N HIS A 81 5.15 0.55 23.51
CA HIS A 81 5.87 1.01 24.71
C HIS A 81 4.97 1.52 25.85
N GLY A 82 3.80 0.88 26.05
CA GLY A 82 2.84 1.27 27.10
C GLY A 82 1.96 2.48 26.75
N HIS A 83 2.07 3.00 25.52
CA HIS A 83 1.25 4.10 25.03
C HIS A 83 0.27 3.62 23.95
N ALA A 84 -0.97 4.11 24.04
CA ALA A 84 -2.00 3.87 23.04
C ALA A 84 -1.85 4.85 21.87
N TYR A 85 -1.86 4.33 20.65
CA TYR A 85 -1.86 5.09 19.41
C TYR A 85 -3.05 4.69 18.55
N GLN A 86 -3.68 5.69 17.91
CA GLN A 86 -4.60 5.43 16.80
C GLN A 86 -3.76 5.38 15.52
N THR A 87 -3.64 4.19 14.94
CA THR A 87 -2.93 3.99 13.68
C THR A 87 -3.85 4.32 12.51
N ILE A 88 -3.24 4.82 11.44
CA ILE A 88 -3.85 4.90 10.11
C ILE A 88 -3.60 3.59 9.36
N PRO A 89 -4.38 3.30 8.31
CA PRO A 89 -4.22 2.06 7.58
C PRO A 89 -2.85 1.97 6.92
N SER A 90 -2.37 0.74 6.75
CA SER A 90 -1.09 0.47 6.11
C SER A 90 -1.14 -0.72 5.14
N ALA A 91 -0.23 -0.71 4.19
CA ALA A 91 0.02 -1.80 3.25
C ALA A 91 1.52 -1.98 3.03
N VAL A 92 1.95 -3.23 2.90
CA VAL A 92 3.31 -3.59 2.49
C VAL A 92 3.23 -4.18 1.10
N LEU A 93 3.91 -3.53 0.16
CA LEU A 93 4.04 -3.98 -1.21
C LEU A 93 5.47 -4.45 -1.48
N LEU A 94 5.62 -5.47 -2.31
CA LEU A 94 6.90 -6.01 -2.75
C LEU A 94 7.02 -5.90 -4.25
N THR A 95 8.17 -5.44 -4.74
CA THR A 95 8.41 -5.25 -6.18
C THR A 95 9.85 -5.62 -6.56
N PRO A 96 10.07 -6.14 -7.77
CA PRO A 96 11.43 -6.35 -8.30
C PRO A 96 12.10 -5.03 -8.73
N ASP A 97 11.33 -3.96 -8.88
CA ASP A 97 11.80 -2.66 -9.37
C ASP A 97 12.68 -1.97 -8.31
N PRO A 98 13.70 -1.21 -8.74
CA PRO A 98 14.63 -0.56 -7.82
C PRO A 98 14.03 0.71 -7.18
N PRO A 99 14.58 1.20 -6.05
CA PRO A 99 14.05 2.35 -5.31
C PRO A 99 13.87 3.62 -6.15
N GLU A 100 14.75 3.89 -7.11
CA GLU A 100 14.73 5.11 -7.92
C GLU A 100 13.49 5.19 -8.81
N GLN A 101 13.08 4.05 -9.38
CA GLN A 101 11.88 3.97 -10.23
C GLN A 101 10.60 4.17 -9.42
N ILE A 102 10.57 3.60 -8.21
CA ILE A 102 9.46 3.74 -7.26
C ILE A 102 9.34 5.18 -6.79
N LEU A 103 10.48 5.82 -6.49
CA LEU A 103 10.54 7.22 -6.10
C LEU A 103 10.01 8.12 -7.22
N GLU A 104 10.44 7.91 -8.47
CA GLU A 104 9.97 8.69 -9.63
C GLU A 104 8.45 8.55 -9.84
N PHE A 105 7.91 7.34 -9.67
CA PHE A 105 6.46 7.11 -9.72
C PHE A 105 5.71 7.94 -8.67
N TYR A 106 6.15 7.88 -7.40
CA TYR A 106 5.46 8.58 -6.33
C TYR A 106 5.66 10.10 -6.38
N GLN A 107 6.83 10.60 -6.77
CA GLN A 107 7.04 12.05 -6.95
C GLN A 107 6.11 12.66 -8.02
N ARG A 108 5.74 11.88 -9.05
CA ARG A 108 4.77 12.32 -10.07
C ARG A 108 3.31 12.20 -9.61
N SER A 109 3.03 11.28 -8.70
CA SER A 109 1.67 10.93 -8.30
C SER A 109 1.20 11.63 -7.03
N LEU A 110 2.14 12.08 -6.19
CA LEU A 110 1.86 12.73 -4.92
C LEU A 110 1.84 14.25 -5.08
N GLY A 111 0.96 14.90 -4.32
CA GLY A 111 0.84 16.36 -4.35
C GLY A 111 1.96 17.08 -3.61
N ALA A 112 2.00 18.42 -3.74
CA ALA A 112 3.05 19.30 -3.18
C ALA A 112 3.21 19.28 -1.65
N THR A 113 2.31 18.61 -0.91
CA THR A 113 2.40 18.48 0.55
C THR A 113 3.24 17.31 1.03
N TRP A 114 3.83 16.55 0.12
CA TRP A 114 4.72 15.43 0.44
C TRP A 114 6.18 15.89 0.36
N PHE A 115 6.96 15.49 1.34
CA PHE A 115 8.39 15.77 1.45
C PHE A 115 9.18 14.47 1.34
N GLN A 116 10.45 14.58 0.94
CA GLN A 116 11.39 13.46 0.90
C GLN A 116 12.41 13.61 2.03
N ALA A 117 12.79 12.49 2.63
CA ALA A 117 13.97 12.37 3.48
C ALA A 117 14.58 10.98 3.33
N GLU A 118 15.87 10.86 3.58
CA GLU A 118 16.61 9.62 3.46
C GLU A 118 17.29 9.31 4.79
N ASP A 119 17.12 8.08 5.24
CA ASP A 119 17.83 7.50 6.37
C ASP A 119 18.37 6.13 5.94
N ILE A 120 19.30 5.55 6.69
CA ILE A 120 20.03 4.31 6.35
C ILE A 120 19.18 3.31 5.54
N ASP A 121 19.58 3.07 4.29
CA ASP A 121 18.96 2.15 3.32
C ASP A 121 17.45 2.35 3.05
N THR A 122 16.88 3.49 3.43
CA THR A 122 15.45 3.79 3.33
C THR A 122 15.19 5.20 2.82
N ILE A 123 14.41 5.29 1.74
CA ILE A 123 13.88 6.56 1.23
C ILE A 123 12.46 6.73 1.77
N TYR A 124 12.20 7.87 2.41
CA TYR A 124 10.86 8.22 2.90
C TYR A 124 10.25 9.33 2.04
N LEU A 125 9.01 9.10 1.62
CA LEU A 125 8.09 10.17 1.23
C LEU A 125 7.08 10.34 2.37
N TYR A 126 6.93 11.53 2.94
CA TYR A 126 6.12 11.72 4.13
C TYR A 126 5.29 13.01 4.06
N ARG A 127 4.21 13.05 4.84
CA ARG A 127 3.35 14.23 4.95
C ARG A 127 3.29 14.73 6.38
N LEU A 128 3.95 15.87 6.62
CA LEU A 128 3.91 16.62 7.88
C LEU A 128 3.65 18.11 7.60
N PRO A 129 3.25 18.93 8.60
CA PRO A 129 3.03 20.36 8.39
C PRO A 129 4.29 21.12 7.95
N ARG A 130 5.47 20.59 8.27
CA ARG A 130 6.77 21.16 7.92
C ARG A 130 7.75 20.03 7.59
N PRO A 131 8.74 20.29 6.70
CA PRO A 131 9.85 19.36 6.49
C PRO A 131 10.62 19.10 7.79
N VAL A 132 11.12 17.88 7.93
CA VAL A 132 12.09 17.54 8.98
C VAL A 132 13.51 17.92 8.58
N ALA A 133 14.40 18.04 9.56
CA ALA A 133 15.79 18.46 9.32
C ALA A 133 16.68 17.36 8.70
N SER A 134 16.38 16.09 8.95
CA SER A 134 17.13 14.93 8.42
C SER A 134 16.27 13.67 8.42
N GLY A 135 16.68 12.62 7.68
CA GLY A 135 16.00 11.33 7.73
C GLY A 135 16.06 10.67 9.11
N GLU A 136 17.19 10.72 9.80
CA GLU A 136 17.29 10.22 11.19
C GLU A 136 16.27 10.88 12.13
N ALA A 137 16.02 12.20 11.97
CA ALA A 137 15.00 12.90 12.73
C ALA A 137 13.59 12.41 12.36
N LEU A 138 13.33 12.13 11.08
CA LEU A 138 12.08 11.53 10.63
C LEU A 138 11.89 10.13 11.22
N THR A 139 12.89 9.25 11.12
CA THR A 139 12.85 7.88 11.64
C THR A 139 12.53 7.88 13.13
N ARG A 140 13.19 8.74 13.92
CA ARG A 140 12.85 8.90 15.35
C ARG A 140 11.41 9.32 15.57
N GLN A 141 10.87 10.24 14.76
CA GLN A 141 9.47 10.63 14.87
C GLN A 141 8.53 9.47 14.50
N LEU A 142 8.78 8.77 13.40
CA LEU A 142 8.00 7.61 12.96
C LEU A 142 8.00 6.51 14.03
N MET A 143 9.15 6.23 14.65
CA MET A 143 9.28 5.23 15.73
C MET A 143 8.62 5.67 17.04
N SER A 144 8.55 6.98 17.30
CA SER A 144 7.84 7.50 18.48
C SER A 144 6.31 7.42 18.36
N LYS A 145 5.76 7.37 17.14
CA LYS A 145 4.32 7.25 16.86
C LYS A 145 4.04 6.30 15.68
N PRO A 146 4.35 5.01 15.81
CA PRO A 146 4.31 4.10 14.66
C PRO A 146 2.92 4.01 14.05
N GLY A 147 2.88 3.97 12.71
CA GLY A 147 1.64 3.86 11.95
C GLY A 147 0.69 5.06 12.11
N SER A 148 1.12 6.18 12.69
CA SER A 148 0.26 7.36 12.93
C SER A 148 0.59 8.56 12.05
N ILE A 149 1.72 8.52 11.36
CA ILE A 149 2.21 9.58 10.47
C ILE A 149 2.09 9.07 9.03
N PRO A 150 1.45 9.80 8.10
CA PRO A 150 1.37 9.37 6.71
C PRO A 150 2.76 9.36 6.06
N ASN A 151 3.18 8.20 5.57
CA ASN A 151 4.45 8.01 4.90
C ASN A 151 4.43 6.85 3.91
N ILE A 152 5.36 6.88 2.97
CA ILE A 152 5.77 5.77 2.12
C ILE A 152 7.25 5.56 2.44
N ALA A 153 7.60 4.37 2.93
CA ALA A 153 8.98 3.95 3.09
C ALA A 153 9.35 3.03 1.92
N ILE A 154 10.48 3.29 1.28
CA ILE A 154 11.04 2.51 0.17
C ILE A 154 12.39 2.00 0.63
N ASP A 155 12.52 0.69 0.85
CA ASP A 155 13.73 0.08 1.41
C ASP A 155 14.10 -1.23 0.71
N THR A 156 15.39 -1.58 0.74
CA THR A 156 15.93 -2.78 0.07
C THR A 156 16.20 -3.93 1.03
N GLN A 157 15.97 -3.74 2.33
CA GLN A 157 16.22 -4.73 3.36
C GLN A 157 15.02 -5.69 3.50
N LEU A 158 14.95 -6.66 2.60
CA LEU A 158 13.89 -7.69 2.61
C LEU A 158 14.34 -8.94 3.38
N SER A 159 13.43 -9.50 4.18
CA SER A 159 13.65 -10.81 4.77
C SER A 159 13.63 -11.91 3.70
N PRO A 160 14.29 -13.07 3.92
CA PRO A 160 14.21 -14.19 2.98
C PRO A 160 12.77 -14.66 2.70
N CYS A 161 11.88 -14.55 3.69
CA CYS A 161 10.47 -14.89 3.53
C CYS A 161 9.72 -13.89 2.64
N ASP A 162 10.02 -12.60 2.74
CA ASP A 162 9.44 -11.58 1.86
C ASP A 162 9.93 -11.75 0.42
N GLN A 163 11.22 -12.03 0.23
CA GLN A 163 11.79 -12.32 -1.09
C GLN A 163 11.13 -13.55 -1.74
N ALA A 164 10.78 -14.57 -0.94
CA ALA A 164 10.12 -15.77 -1.42
C ALA A 164 8.70 -15.52 -1.93
N ILE A 165 7.91 -14.67 -1.26
CA ILE A 165 6.53 -14.35 -1.68
C ILE A 165 6.45 -13.28 -2.77
N GLY A 166 7.45 -12.40 -2.83
CA GLY A 166 7.54 -11.31 -3.80
C GLY A 166 8.10 -11.70 -5.17
N ARG A 167 8.45 -12.98 -5.39
CA ARG A 167 8.99 -13.55 -6.65
C ARG A 167 10.00 -12.63 -7.37
N GLY A 168 11.20 -12.50 -6.80
CA GLY A 168 12.24 -11.63 -7.34
C GLY A 168 12.17 -10.19 -6.83
N ALA A 169 11.36 -9.95 -5.79
CA ALA A 169 11.31 -8.67 -5.10
C ALA A 169 12.69 -8.26 -4.58
N ARG A 170 13.03 -7.00 -4.83
CA ARG A 170 14.27 -6.35 -4.39
C ARG A 170 14.01 -5.15 -3.49
N THR A 171 12.78 -4.64 -3.52
CA THR A 171 12.39 -3.45 -2.80
C THR A 171 11.03 -3.67 -2.15
N ARG A 172 10.94 -3.19 -0.91
CA ARG A 172 9.73 -3.14 -0.10
C ARG A 172 9.21 -1.71 -0.10
N ILE A 173 7.91 -1.56 -0.28
CA ILE A 173 7.19 -0.30 -0.18
C ILE A 173 6.22 -0.42 0.98
N THR A 174 6.45 0.30 2.07
CA THR A 174 5.49 0.39 3.18
C THR A 174 4.69 1.68 3.03
N VAL A 175 3.42 1.55 2.68
CA VAL A 175 2.47 2.65 2.60
C VAL A 175 1.72 2.76 3.91
N VAL A 176 1.75 3.93 4.52
CA VAL A 176 0.98 4.31 5.71
C VAL A 176 0.21 5.56 5.32
N SER A 177 -1.09 5.44 5.07
CA SER A 177 -1.88 6.54 4.51
C SER A 177 -3.31 6.50 5.02
N PRO A 178 -3.93 7.66 5.34
CA PRO A 178 -5.35 7.72 5.62
C PRO A 178 -6.18 7.22 4.44
N PRO A 179 -7.43 6.79 4.71
CA PRO A 179 -8.33 6.37 3.65
C PRO A 179 -8.82 7.55 2.80
N ARG A 180 -9.24 7.27 1.54
CA ARG A 180 -9.86 8.27 0.65
C ARG A 180 -11.30 8.60 1.04
#